data_AF-A0A350BP85-F1
#
_entry.id   AF-A0A350BP85-F1
#
_cell.length_a   1.000
_cell.length_b   1.000
_cell.length_c   1.000
_cell.angle_alpha   90.00
_cell.angle_beta   90.00
_cell.angle_gamma   90.00
#
_symmetry.space_group_name_H-M   'P 1'
#
loop_
_entity.id
_entity.type
_entity.pdbx_description
1 polymer ?
#
loop_
_entity_poly.entity_id
_entity_poly.type
_entity_poly.pdbx_seq_one_letter_code
_entity_poly.pdbx_strand_id
1 'polypeptide(L)'
;LLAVMGFVRNRKDPYVMYLGVMIVFSLLVAFGKEMSLVYDPMFSYLPMFNKFRIPSMILVIVQIFVPILAAYGIAEFMARREHAMSPRDEKLWKRILLGLAVGAVAAVVLRGPISSFYEGIFPFKQVGGRLAPQFGQVQSSVVLEFYNAVVDAVMTDILAAFLLLLAAFGVCYFYMRQRMSVNIFASALIAVVAADLWRIDYRVMDPKPRQDHEAIFATPDYVRALQQDTTLFRTLTFQNGQTPYDNTLAYWRIQSAYGYQGAKMRSYQDVVDIAGLDNPLVWQLMNVKYIISNTPDSSMLIERAFAGETFSVYRFRAALPRVFFVNRYEVTTAVQILNNMANRSFDPRDLAYVQEDPGIKVDPPGPDATASVVKFGLQDLTVSATATGNNLLFLSEVWYPEGWKTFIDGQESPILRLNYLFRGVVVPAGKHTIEMKFEPRGFELGKNLSLGVNLVLLVGFGFLGVQEVRKRRAA
;
A
#
# COMPACT_ATOMS: atom_id res chain seq x y z
N LEU A 1 -4.20 26.63 -16.22
CA LEU A 1 -4.30 27.88 -17.03
C LEU A 1 -2.94 28.50 -17.33
N LEU A 2 -2.11 28.82 -16.32
CA LEU A 2 -0.75 29.33 -16.54
C LEU A 2 0.10 28.40 -17.42
N ALA A 3 0.03 27.09 -17.22
CA ALA A 3 0.70 26.11 -18.08
C ALA A 3 0.26 26.19 -19.55
N VAL A 4 -1.03 26.38 -19.80
CA VAL A 4 -1.58 26.54 -21.16
C VAL A 4 -1.05 27.82 -21.79
N MET A 5 -1.02 28.92 -21.03
CA MET A 5 -0.45 30.18 -21.50
C MET A 5 1.05 30.02 -21.83
N GLY A 6 1.81 29.39 -20.93
CA GLY A 6 3.22 29.08 -21.10
C GLY A 6 3.47 28.28 -22.38
N PHE A 7 2.69 27.23 -22.60
CA PHE A 7 2.75 26.43 -23.83
C PHE A 7 2.41 27.27 -25.08
N VAL A 8 1.24 27.91 -25.13
CA VAL A 8 0.77 28.63 -26.33
C VAL A 8 1.74 29.76 -26.73
N ARG A 9 2.29 30.48 -25.76
CA ARG A 9 3.20 31.61 -26.00
C ARG A 9 4.59 31.15 -26.38
N ASN A 10 5.08 30.07 -25.79
CA ASN A 10 6.44 29.58 -26.00
C ASN A 10 6.50 28.33 -26.89
N ARG A 11 5.44 27.97 -27.62
CA ARG A 11 5.38 26.77 -28.49
C ARG A 11 6.46 26.69 -29.58
N LYS A 12 7.15 27.80 -29.87
CA LYS A 12 8.27 27.81 -30.82
C LYS A 12 9.57 27.28 -30.20
N ASP A 13 9.66 27.29 -28.87
CA ASP A 13 10.75 26.67 -28.13
C ASP A 13 10.59 25.13 -28.20
N PRO A 14 11.58 24.41 -28.76
CA PRO A 14 11.55 22.95 -28.83
C PRO A 14 11.34 22.27 -27.48
N TYR A 15 11.88 22.85 -26.40
CA TYR A 15 11.72 22.30 -25.05
C TYR A 15 10.26 22.40 -24.57
N VAL A 16 9.61 23.55 -24.79
CA VAL A 16 8.19 23.74 -24.46
C VAL A 16 7.28 22.82 -25.29
N MET A 17 7.61 22.65 -26.57
CA MET A 17 6.92 21.70 -27.44
C MET A 17 7.03 20.27 -26.91
N TYR A 18 8.24 19.84 -26.55
CA TYR A 18 8.49 18.54 -25.92
C TYR A 18 7.63 18.33 -24.67
N LEU A 19 7.60 19.29 -23.74
CA LEU A 19 6.78 19.20 -22.54
C LEU A 19 5.29 18.99 -22.87
N GLY A 20 4.76 19.76 -23.82
CA GLY A 20 3.36 19.64 -24.23
C GLY A 20 3.04 18.29 -24.89
N VAL A 21 3.90 17.84 -25.80
CA VAL A 21 3.76 16.53 -26.47
C VAL A 21 3.79 15.41 -25.43
N MET A 22 4.72 15.46 -24.47
CA MET A 22 4.84 14.45 -23.43
C MET A 22 3.66 14.45 -22.46
N ILE A 23 3.07 15.61 -22.15
CA ILE A 23 1.84 15.67 -21.37
C ILE A 23 0.70 14.96 -22.09
N VAL A 24 0.48 15.28 -23.37
CA VAL A 24 -0.58 14.65 -24.18
C VAL A 24 -0.34 13.15 -24.31
N PHE A 25 0.90 12.76 -24.63
CA PHE A 25 1.30 11.36 -24.71
C PHE A 25 1.03 10.61 -23.41
N SER A 26 1.47 11.16 -22.26
CA SER A 26 1.25 10.54 -20.96
C SER A 26 -0.23 10.41 -20.61
N LEU A 27 -1.05 11.42 -20.97
CA LEU A 27 -2.50 11.36 -20.80
C LEU A 27 -3.11 10.22 -21.63
N LEU A 28 -2.71 10.06 -22.91
CA LEU A 28 -3.20 8.98 -23.77
C LEU A 28 -2.82 7.60 -23.20
N VAL A 29 -1.59 7.43 -22.75
CA VAL A 29 -1.10 6.17 -22.17
C VAL A 29 -1.80 5.86 -20.85
N ALA A 30 -2.13 6.88 -20.05
CA ALA A 30 -2.79 6.71 -18.76
C ALA A 30 -4.18 6.07 -18.84
N PHE A 31 -4.84 6.12 -20.01
CA PHE A 31 -6.11 5.44 -20.26
C PHE A 31 -5.97 3.91 -20.43
N GLY A 32 -4.74 3.40 -20.53
CA GLY A 32 -4.46 1.96 -20.54
C GLY A 32 -5.20 1.23 -21.65
N LYS A 33 -6.00 0.23 -21.27
CA LYS A 33 -6.79 -0.59 -22.21
C LYS A 33 -7.75 0.21 -23.10
N GLU A 34 -8.25 1.36 -22.63
CA GLU A 34 -9.16 2.21 -23.41
C GLU A 34 -8.41 2.96 -24.53
N MET A 35 -7.08 3.04 -24.45
CA MET A 35 -6.18 3.60 -25.46
C MET A 35 -5.07 2.60 -25.81
N SER A 36 -5.46 1.35 -26.09
CA SER A 36 -4.57 0.22 -26.39
C SER A 36 -3.59 0.50 -27.54
N LEU A 37 -3.98 1.31 -28.53
CA LEU A 37 -3.12 1.70 -29.65
C LEU A 37 -1.80 2.33 -29.20
N VAL A 38 -1.80 3.07 -28.09
CA VAL A 38 -0.60 3.70 -27.52
C VAL A 38 -0.05 2.86 -26.37
N TYR A 39 -0.92 2.31 -25.53
CA TYR A 39 -0.51 1.59 -24.33
C TYR A 39 0.13 0.22 -24.62
N ASP A 40 -0.47 -0.60 -25.49
CA ASP A 40 -0.02 -1.99 -25.71
C ASP A 40 1.40 -2.07 -26.30
N PRO A 41 1.80 -1.21 -27.26
CA PRO A 41 3.19 -1.15 -27.71
C PRO A 41 4.17 -0.82 -26.57
N MET A 42 3.81 0.11 -25.68
CA MET A 42 4.66 0.43 -24.53
C MET A 42 4.74 -0.76 -23.57
N PHE A 43 3.62 -1.39 -23.25
CA PHE A 43 3.58 -2.54 -22.36
C PHE A 43 4.40 -3.73 -22.90
N SER A 44 4.34 -3.96 -24.21
CA SER A 44 4.97 -5.11 -24.84
C SER A 44 6.46 -4.90 -25.12
N TYR A 45 6.86 -3.69 -25.53
CA TYR A 45 8.21 -3.44 -26.05
C TYR A 45 9.07 -2.51 -25.17
N LEU A 46 8.47 -1.62 -24.36
CA LEU A 46 9.25 -0.69 -23.55
C LEU A 46 9.77 -1.41 -22.28
N PRO A 47 11.09 -1.52 -22.09
CA PRO A 47 11.65 -2.23 -20.94
C PRO A 47 11.12 -1.65 -19.63
N MET A 48 10.85 -2.54 -18.67
CA MET A 48 10.30 -2.22 -17.34
C MET A 48 8.89 -1.59 -17.33
N PHE A 49 8.31 -1.23 -18.47
CA PHE A 49 6.98 -0.62 -18.49
C PHE A 49 5.90 -1.60 -18.00
N ASN A 50 6.05 -2.88 -18.29
CA ASN A 50 5.20 -3.95 -17.76
C ASN A 50 5.31 -4.17 -16.24
N LYS A 51 6.18 -3.43 -15.54
CA LYS A 51 6.29 -3.46 -14.07
C LYS A 51 5.44 -2.38 -13.40
N PHE A 52 4.88 -1.42 -14.13
CA PHE A 52 3.92 -0.48 -13.56
C PHE A 52 2.63 -1.20 -13.16
N ARG A 53 2.19 -0.97 -11.92
CA ARG A 53 0.98 -1.61 -11.37
C ARG A 53 -0.30 -1.18 -12.10
N ILE A 54 -0.37 0.09 -12.50
CA ILE A 54 -1.56 0.70 -13.11
C ILE A 54 -1.08 1.69 -14.19
N PRO A 55 -1.72 1.71 -15.38
CA PRO A 55 -1.35 2.61 -16.48
C PRO A 55 -1.26 4.09 -16.08
N SER A 56 -2.13 4.54 -15.17
CA SER A 56 -2.20 5.94 -14.72
C SER A 56 -0.94 6.44 -13.99
N MET A 57 -0.02 5.55 -13.59
CA MET A 57 1.23 5.96 -12.93
C MET A 57 2.15 6.79 -13.84
N ILE A 58 1.97 6.71 -15.17
CA ILE A 58 2.70 7.57 -16.11
C ILE A 58 2.36 9.07 -15.94
N LEU A 59 1.23 9.40 -15.29
CA LEU A 59 0.83 10.79 -15.03
C LEU A 59 1.82 11.54 -14.12
N VAL A 60 2.80 10.88 -13.52
CA VAL A 60 3.94 11.55 -12.89
C VAL A 60 4.64 12.53 -13.84
N ILE A 61 4.68 12.22 -15.14
CA ILE A 61 5.22 13.14 -16.17
C ILE A 61 4.37 14.41 -16.25
N VAL A 62 3.05 14.28 -16.22
CA VAL A 62 2.12 15.42 -16.21
C VAL A 62 2.34 16.27 -14.95
N GLN A 63 2.49 15.63 -13.79
CA GLN A 63 2.71 16.30 -12.51
C GLN A 63 4.02 17.11 -12.46
N ILE A 64 5.06 16.70 -13.19
CA ILE A 64 6.32 17.44 -13.28
C ILE A 64 6.25 18.51 -14.37
N PHE A 65 5.71 18.18 -15.55
CA PHE A 65 5.80 19.05 -16.72
C PHE A 65 4.81 20.21 -16.69
N VAL A 66 3.63 20.02 -16.09
CA VAL A 66 2.62 21.09 -15.97
C VAL A 66 3.12 22.26 -15.11
N PRO A 67 3.74 22.06 -13.92
CA PRO A 67 4.37 23.14 -13.18
C PRO A 67 5.48 23.86 -13.93
N ILE A 68 6.32 23.14 -14.70
CA ILE A 68 7.37 23.76 -15.52
C ILE A 68 6.72 24.68 -16.57
N LEU A 69 5.72 24.20 -17.31
CA LEU A 69 4.97 25.03 -18.25
C LEU A 69 4.27 26.20 -17.56
N ALA A 70 3.78 26.02 -16.33
CA ALA A 70 3.20 27.11 -15.55
C ALA A 70 4.24 28.17 -15.21
N ALA A 71 5.49 27.81 -14.92
CA ALA A 71 6.59 28.73 -14.71
C ALA A 71 6.90 29.55 -15.98
N TYR A 72 6.92 28.92 -17.16
CA TYR A 72 6.99 29.66 -18.45
C TYR A 72 5.83 30.64 -18.60
N GLY A 73 4.63 30.23 -18.22
CA GLY A 73 3.44 31.09 -18.21
C GLY A 73 3.60 32.30 -17.29
N ILE A 74 4.13 32.09 -16.08
CA ILE A 74 4.40 33.16 -15.11
C ILE A 74 5.51 34.09 -15.62
N ALA A 75 6.57 33.56 -16.21
CA ALA A 75 7.67 34.36 -16.74
C ALA A 75 7.21 35.29 -17.87
N GLU A 76 6.46 34.76 -18.85
CA GLU A 76 5.86 35.56 -19.93
C GLU A 76 4.85 36.57 -19.39
N PHE A 77 4.09 36.18 -18.37
CA PHE A 77 3.17 37.07 -17.68
C PHE A 77 3.89 38.22 -16.96
N MET A 78 5.03 37.93 -16.31
CA MET A 78 5.82 38.92 -15.60
C MET A 78 6.52 39.90 -16.54
N ALA A 79 7.02 39.44 -17.69
CA ALA A 79 7.65 40.27 -18.71
C ALA A 79 6.69 41.36 -19.24
N ARG A 80 5.39 41.08 -19.27
CA ARG A 80 4.37 42.04 -19.76
C ARG A 80 4.04 43.17 -18.79
N ARG A 81 4.52 43.13 -17.54
CA ARG A 81 4.22 44.16 -16.53
C ARG A 81 4.66 45.57 -16.95
N GLU A 82 5.71 45.68 -17.75
CA GLU A 82 6.24 46.96 -18.22
C GLU A 82 5.26 47.69 -19.15
N HIS A 83 4.36 46.95 -19.81
CA HIS A 83 3.31 47.52 -20.64
C HIS A 83 2.05 47.79 -19.81
N ALA A 84 1.56 49.02 -19.86
CA ALA A 84 0.26 49.36 -19.28
C ALA A 84 -0.84 48.49 -19.91
N MET A 85 -1.73 47.96 -19.06
CA MET A 85 -2.81 47.08 -19.50
C MET A 85 -3.71 47.82 -20.50
N SER A 86 -3.97 47.21 -21.66
CA SER A 86 -4.90 47.82 -22.62
C SER A 86 -6.32 47.88 -22.03
N PRO A 87 -7.17 48.86 -22.42
CA PRO A 87 -8.55 48.92 -21.93
C PRO A 87 -9.36 47.65 -22.20
N ARG A 88 -9.03 46.94 -23.30
CA ARG A 88 -9.65 45.67 -23.67
C ARG A 88 -9.24 44.56 -22.71
N ASP A 89 -7.96 44.47 -22.37
CA ASP A 89 -7.44 43.47 -21.43
C ASP A 89 -7.97 43.73 -20.02
N GLU A 90 -8.01 44.99 -19.58
CA GLU A 90 -8.56 45.33 -18.26
C GLU A 90 -10.04 44.93 -18.15
N LYS A 91 -10.83 45.16 -19.20
CA LYS A 91 -12.24 44.71 -19.25
C LYS A 91 -12.34 43.17 -19.22
N LEU A 92 -11.44 42.46 -19.90
CA LEU A 92 -11.39 41.00 -19.88
C LEU A 92 -11.06 40.46 -18.49
N TRP A 93 -10.03 40.99 -17.82
CA TRP A 93 -9.66 40.59 -16.46
C TRP A 93 -10.80 40.83 -15.47
N LYS A 94 -11.45 41.99 -15.53
CA LYS A 94 -12.62 42.28 -14.68
C LYS A 94 -13.75 41.29 -14.91
N ARG A 95 -14.00 40.87 -16.16
CA ARG A 95 -14.99 39.83 -16.48
C ARG A 95 -14.60 38.45 -15.96
N ILE A 96 -13.32 38.09 -16.05
CA ILE A 96 -12.82 36.82 -15.50
C ILE A 96 -12.99 36.81 -13.98
N LEU A 97 -12.56 37.87 -13.28
CA LEU A 97 -12.71 37.99 -11.84
C LEU A 97 -14.18 37.99 -11.41
N LEU A 98 -15.03 38.72 -12.13
CA LEU A 98 -16.47 38.71 -11.88
C LEU A 98 -17.06 37.31 -12.10
N GLY A 99 -16.68 36.62 -13.18
CA GLY A 99 -17.13 35.26 -13.46
C GLY A 99 -16.71 34.26 -12.39
N LEU A 100 -15.46 34.37 -11.89
CA LEU A 100 -14.98 33.54 -10.78
C LEU A 100 -15.71 33.84 -9.47
N ALA A 101 -15.98 35.12 -9.19
CA ALA A 101 -16.75 35.54 -8.01
C ALA A 101 -18.20 35.05 -8.09
N VAL A 102 -18.86 35.21 -9.24
CA VAL A 102 -20.21 34.67 -9.51
C VAL A 102 -20.19 33.16 -9.41
N GLY A 103 -19.15 32.49 -9.91
CA GLY A 103 -18.96 31.04 -9.78
C GLY A 103 -18.85 30.57 -8.33
N ALA A 104 -18.10 31.29 -7.48
CA ALA A 104 -18.01 31.01 -6.06
C ALA A 104 -19.38 31.17 -5.36
N VAL A 105 -20.12 32.24 -5.67
CA VAL A 105 -21.48 32.45 -5.15
C VAL A 105 -22.42 31.35 -5.64
N ALA A 106 -22.36 31.00 -6.93
CA ALA A 106 -23.16 29.93 -7.51
C ALA A 106 -22.84 28.56 -6.88
N ALA A 107 -21.59 28.27 -6.54
CA ALA A 107 -21.21 27.04 -5.85
C ALA A 107 -21.88 26.91 -4.47
N VAL A 108 -22.16 28.03 -3.80
CA VAL A 108 -22.90 28.06 -2.53
C VAL A 108 -24.41 28.00 -2.77
N VAL A 109 -24.94 28.87 -3.63
CA VAL A 109 -26.39 29.02 -3.85
C VAL A 109 -26.99 27.81 -4.57
N LEU A 110 -26.28 27.25 -5.55
CA LEU A 110 -26.72 26.10 -6.33
C LEU A 110 -26.23 24.77 -5.76
N ARG A 111 -25.79 24.73 -4.50
CA ARG A 111 -25.29 23.50 -3.87
C ARG A 111 -26.26 22.33 -4.03
N GLY A 112 -27.55 22.54 -3.73
CA GLY A 112 -28.59 21.51 -3.89
C GLY A 112 -28.71 20.98 -5.32
N PRO A 113 -28.98 21.83 -6.32
CA PRO A 113 -29.01 21.43 -7.73
C PRO A 113 -27.73 20.72 -8.22
N ILE A 114 -26.54 21.19 -7.82
CA ILE A 114 -25.27 20.56 -8.20
C ILE A 114 -25.15 19.17 -7.55
N SER A 115 -25.53 19.02 -6.27
CA SER A 115 -25.57 17.71 -5.60
C SER A 115 -26.55 16.75 -6.27
N SER A 116 -27.74 17.21 -6.66
CA SER A 116 -28.71 16.38 -7.41
C SER A 116 -28.20 16.00 -8.80
N PHE A 117 -27.50 16.90 -9.48
CA PHE A 117 -26.85 16.59 -10.76
C PHE A 117 -25.74 15.54 -10.58
N TYR A 118 -24.92 15.67 -9.53
CA TYR A 118 -23.91 14.68 -9.19
C TYR A 118 -24.53 13.31 -8.91
N GLU A 119 -25.64 13.26 -8.17
CA GLU A 119 -26.40 12.02 -7.92
C GLU A 119 -26.96 11.39 -9.21
N GLY A 120 -27.36 12.22 -10.17
CA GLY A 120 -27.78 11.76 -11.49
C GLY A 120 -26.65 11.06 -12.27
N ILE A 121 -25.41 11.55 -12.14
CA ILE A 121 -24.22 10.94 -12.80
C ILE A 121 -23.71 9.74 -12.00
N PHE A 122 -23.73 9.81 -10.68
CA PHE A 122 -23.20 8.79 -9.76
C PHE A 122 -24.27 8.35 -8.76
N PRO A 123 -25.22 7.47 -9.15
CA PRO A 123 -26.36 7.14 -8.31
C PRO A 123 -25.96 6.37 -7.04
N PHE A 124 -26.49 6.79 -5.90
CA PHE A 124 -26.30 6.13 -4.59
C PHE A 124 -26.50 4.60 -4.64
N LYS A 125 -27.58 4.15 -5.30
CA LYS A 125 -27.90 2.72 -5.41
C LYS A 125 -26.80 1.89 -6.11
N GLN A 126 -26.02 2.52 -6.99
CA GLN A 126 -24.90 1.85 -7.65
C GLN A 126 -23.67 1.75 -6.74
N VAL A 127 -23.52 2.65 -5.76
CA VAL A 127 -22.37 2.65 -4.84
C VAL A 127 -22.40 1.40 -3.96
N GLY A 128 -23.54 1.09 -3.33
CA GLY A 128 -23.69 -0.14 -2.54
C GLY A 128 -23.41 -1.40 -3.37
N GLY A 129 -23.92 -1.45 -4.61
CA GLY A 129 -23.66 -2.55 -5.54
C GLY A 129 -22.20 -2.69 -5.98
N ARG A 130 -21.44 -1.59 -6.06
CA ARG A 130 -19.99 -1.60 -6.38
C ARG A 130 -19.12 -1.99 -5.20
N LEU A 131 -19.55 -1.70 -3.97
CA LEU A 131 -18.84 -2.08 -2.75
C LEU A 131 -19.10 -3.54 -2.36
N ALA A 132 -20.27 -4.08 -2.72
CA ALA A 132 -20.67 -5.43 -2.34
C ALA A 132 -19.68 -6.55 -2.72
N PRO A 133 -19.05 -6.55 -3.91
CA PRO A 133 -18.06 -7.56 -4.27
C PRO A 133 -16.77 -7.51 -3.43
N GLN A 134 -16.43 -6.36 -2.86
CA GLN A 134 -15.18 -6.18 -2.09
C GLN A 134 -15.39 -6.35 -0.58
N PHE A 135 -16.53 -5.91 -0.06
CA PHE A 135 -16.79 -5.84 1.38
C PHE A 135 -17.99 -6.68 1.85
N GLY A 136 -18.63 -7.42 0.94
CA GLY A 136 -19.89 -8.11 1.22
C GLY A 136 -21.07 -7.13 1.32
N GLN A 137 -22.19 -7.57 1.89
CA GLN A 137 -23.36 -6.71 2.11
C GLN A 137 -23.04 -5.61 3.13
N VAL A 138 -22.59 -4.45 2.65
CA VAL A 138 -22.34 -3.26 3.48
C VAL A 138 -23.67 -2.69 3.96
N GLN A 139 -23.78 -2.35 5.24
CA GLN A 139 -24.97 -1.71 5.79
C GLN A 139 -25.31 -0.44 5.00
N SER A 140 -26.58 -0.26 4.64
CA SER A 140 -27.04 0.88 3.84
C SER A 140 -26.73 2.23 4.47
N SER A 141 -26.67 2.30 5.81
CA SER A 141 -26.26 3.49 6.57
C SER A 141 -24.82 3.90 6.25
N VAL A 142 -23.89 2.94 6.24
CA VAL A 142 -22.47 3.17 5.91
C VAL A 142 -22.31 3.63 4.46
N VAL A 143 -23.06 3.02 3.54
CA VAL A 143 -23.05 3.45 2.13
C VAL A 143 -23.55 4.90 2.03
N LEU A 144 -24.59 5.27 2.77
CA LEU A 144 -25.16 6.62 2.76
C LEU A 144 -24.20 7.65 3.33
N GLU A 145 -23.56 7.34 4.44
CA GLU A 145 -22.55 8.20 5.06
C GLU A 145 -21.35 8.41 4.12
N PHE A 146 -20.84 7.33 3.52
CA PHE A 146 -19.79 7.40 2.51
C PHE A 146 -20.19 8.28 1.32
N TYR A 147 -21.41 8.08 0.81
CA TYR A 147 -21.92 8.85 -0.32
C TYR A 147 -22.02 10.35 0.01
N ASN A 148 -22.60 10.68 1.17
CA ASN A 148 -22.71 12.07 1.64
C ASN A 148 -21.32 12.71 1.82
N ALA A 149 -20.36 11.98 2.38
CA ALA A 149 -18.98 12.45 2.52
C ALA A 149 -18.34 12.78 1.17
N VAL A 150 -18.56 11.95 0.14
CA VAL A 150 -18.07 12.21 -1.22
C VAL A 150 -18.73 13.44 -1.83
N VAL A 151 -20.05 13.56 -1.73
CA VAL A 151 -20.79 14.73 -2.25
C VAL A 151 -20.32 16.01 -1.57
N ASP A 152 -20.19 16.01 -0.24
CA ASP A 152 -19.71 17.16 0.52
C ASP A 152 -18.26 17.52 0.19
N ALA A 153 -17.39 16.53 -0.07
CA ALA A 153 -16.03 16.78 -0.52
C ALA A 153 -16.02 17.46 -1.89
N VAL A 154 -16.81 16.97 -2.85
CA VAL A 154 -16.95 17.57 -4.19
C VAL A 154 -17.46 19.01 -4.10
N MET A 155 -18.53 19.26 -3.32
CA MET A 155 -19.08 20.61 -3.17
C MET A 155 -18.07 21.57 -2.55
N THR A 156 -17.37 21.13 -1.51
CA THR A 156 -16.31 21.90 -0.86
C THR A 156 -15.13 22.18 -1.80
N ASP A 157 -14.81 21.24 -2.69
CA ASP A 157 -13.75 21.37 -3.71
C ASP A 157 -14.13 22.35 -4.83
N ILE A 158 -15.37 22.33 -5.30
CA ILE A 158 -15.85 23.30 -6.30
C ILE A 158 -15.74 24.73 -5.75
N LEU A 159 -16.21 24.97 -4.53
CA LEU A 159 -16.13 26.28 -3.90
C LEU A 159 -14.67 26.74 -3.72
N ALA A 160 -13.83 25.87 -3.16
CA ALA A 160 -12.42 26.17 -2.95
C ALA A 160 -11.69 26.47 -4.28
N ALA A 161 -11.97 25.71 -5.34
CA ALA A 161 -11.39 25.96 -6.65
C ALA A 161 -11.74 27.36 -7.18
N PHE A 162 -13.00 27.80 -7.07
CA PHE A 162 -13.37 29.16 -7.46
C PHE A 162 -12.69 30.23 -6.61
N LEU A 163 -12.60 30.04 -5.29
CA LEU A 163 -11.94 30.99 -4.38
C LEU A 163 -10.43 31.08 -4.63
N LEU A 164 -9.76 29.95 -4.83
CA LEU A 164 -8.32 29.88 -5.10
C LEU A 164 -8.01 30.45 -6.49
N LEU A 165 -8.82 30.16 -7.50
CA LEU A 165 -8.71 30.78 -8.81
C LEU A 165 -8.96 32.29 -8.74
N LEU A 166 -9.96 32.73 -8.00
CA LEU A 166 -10.23 34.16 -7.80
C LEU A 166 -9.04 34.85 -7.12
N ALA A 167 -8.46 34.23 -6.10
CA ALA A 167 -7.26 34.74 -5.43
C ALA A 167 -6.05 34.79 -6.38
N ALA A 168 -5.74 33.70 -7.08
CA ALA A 168 -4.62 33.63 -8.03
C ALA A 168 -4.77 34.65 -9.17
N PHE A 169 -5.94 34.71 -9.80
CA PHE A 169 -6.23 35.68 -10.87
C PHE A 169 -6.28 37.12 -10.34
N GLY A 170 -6.73 37.33 -9.10
CA GLY A 170 -6.72 38.62 -8.43
C GLY A 170 -5.29 39.13 -8.19
N VAL A 171 -4.42 38.27 -7.66
CA VAL A 171 -2.99 38.55 -7.46
C VAL A 171 -2.33 38.92 -8.80
N CYS A 172 -2.59 38.14 -9.85
CA CYS A 172 -2.16 38.45 -11.21
C CYS A 172 -2.67 39.82 -11.69
N TYR A 173 -3.97 40.09 -11.55
CA TYR A 173 -4.58 41.35 -12.00
C TYR A 173 -3.98 42.58 -11.30
N PHE A 174 -3.81 42.54 -9.98
CA PHE A 174 -3.21 43.65 -9.23
C PHE A 174 -1.74 43.87 -9.57
N TYR A 175 -0.99 42.80 -9.84
CA TYR A 175 0.38 42.88 -10.32
C TYR A 175 0.46 43.55 -11.71
N MET A 176 -0.43 43.19 -12.64
CA MET A 176 -0.48 43.86 -13.96
C MET A 176 -0.94 45.32 -13.90
N ARG A 177 -1.74 45.70 -12.89
CA ARG A 177 -2.08 47.11 -12.60
C ARG A 177 -0.93 47.90 -11.98
N GLN A 178 0.26 47.29 -11.86
CA GLN A 178 1.44 47.86 -11.21
C GLN A 178 1.19 48.28 -9.75
N ARG A 179 0.18 47.70 -9.10
CA ARG A 179 -0.17 47.96 -7.69
C ARG A 179 0.60 47.07 -6.71
N MET A 180 1.44 46.17 -7.22
CA MET A 180 2.14 45.15 -6.44
C MET A 180 3.59 45.06 -6.93
N SER A 181 4.53 44.88 -6.00
CA SER A 181 5.92 44.57 -6.33
C SER A 181 6.08 43.09 -6.70
N VAL A 182 7.19 42.73 -7.35
CA VAL A 182 7.48 41.34 -7.73
C VAL A 182 7.54 40.43 -6.50
N ASN A 183 8.16 40.89 -5.41
CA ASN A 183 8.28 40.11 -4.18
C ASN A 183 6.91 39.83 -3.55
N ILE A 184 6.02 40.82 -3.50
CA ILE A 184 4.67 40.64 -2.95
C ILE A 184 3.86 39.70 -3.86
N PHE A 185 3.97 39.85 -5.18
CA PHE A 185 3.31 38.97 -6.15
C PHE A 185 3.77 37.52 -6.00
N ALA A 186 5.08 37.29 -5.95
CA ALA A 186 5.65 35.96 -5.78
C ALA A 186 5.21 35.33 -4.46
N SER A 187 5.33 36.06 -3.34
CA SER A 187 4.90 35.58 -2.02
C SER A 187 3.40 35.27 -1.96
N ALA A 188 2.56 36.13 -2.54
CA ALA A 188 1.12 35.91 -2.58
C ALA A 188 0.75 34.69 -3.42
N LEU A 189 1.38 34.51 -4.58
CA LEU A 189 1.14 33.33 -5.43
C LEU A 189 1.61 32.04 -4.76
N ILE A 190 2.79 32.06 -4.10
CA ILE A 190 3.28 30.93 -3.29
C ILE A 190 2.29 30.62 -2.17
N ALA A 191 1.76 31.63 -1.47
CA ALA A 191 0.78 31.41 -0.41
C ALA A 191 -0.53 30.79 -0.93
N VAL A 192 -1.01 31.21 -2.10
CA VAL A 192 -2.20 30.61 -2.73
C VAL A 192 -1.96 29.14 -3.10
N VAL A 193 -0.81 28.82 -3.71
CA VAL A 193 -0.45 27.44 -4.06
C VAL A 193 -0.25 26.59 -2.80
N ALA A 194 0.42 27.12 -1.78
CA ALA A 194 0.61 26.43 -0.50
C ALA A 194 -0.74 26.16 0.18
N ALA A 195 -1.67 27.12 0.17
CA ALA A 195 -3.01 26.93 0.73
C ALA A 195 -3.81 25.84 -0.01
N ASP A 196 -3.71 25.79 -1.34
CA ASP A 196 -4.35 24.74 -2.15
C ASP A 196 -3.78 23.35 -1.82
N LEU A 197 -2.45 23.21 -1.85
CA LEU A 197 -1.77 21.95 -1.53
C LEU A 197 -2.04 21.51 -0.09
N TRP A 198 -1.94 22.43 0.88
CA TRP A 198 -2.17 22.15 2.30
C TRP A 198 -3.59 21.67 2.56
N ARG A 199 -4.59 22.27 1.92
CA ARG A 199 -5.99 21.88 2.08
C ARG A 199 -6.23 20.43 1.68
N ILE A 200 -5.57 19.96 0.62
CA ILE A 200 -5.68 18.58 0.16
C ILE A 200 -4.92 17.64 1.08
N ASP A 201 -3.68 18.00 1.43
CA ASP A 201 -2.79 17.17 2.24
C ASP A 201 -3.30 17.01 3.69
N TYR A 202 -3.84 18.08 4.27
CA TYR A 202 -4.42 18.09 5.61
C TYR A 202 -5.54 17.05 5.74
N ARG A 203 -6.39 16.86 4.72
CA ARG A 203 -7.48 15.86 4.78
C ARG A 203 -6.98 14.42 4.96
N VAL A 204 -5.78 14.13 4.45
CA VAL A 204 -5.17 12.81 4.53
C VAL A 204 -4.39 12.64 5.84
N MET A 205 -3.80 13.73 6.33
CA MET A 205 -2.98 13.72 7.55
C MET A 205 -3.76 13.99 8.84
N ASP A 206 -4.97 14.57 8.77
CA ASP A 206 -5.79 14.92 9.94
C ASP A 206 -6.18 13.66 10.73
N PRO A 207 -5.56 13.43 11.90
CA PRO A 207 -5.91 12.29 12.71
C PRO A 207 -7.29 12.56 13.31
N LYS A 208 -8.30 11.77 12.90
CA LYS A 208 -9.65 11.87 13.45
C LYS A 208 -9.64 11.71 14.98
N PRO A 209 -10.54 12.39 15.71
CA PRO A 209 -10.58 12.31 17.17
C PRO A 209 -10.71 10.85 17.65
N ARG A 210 -9.97 10.50 18.72
CA ARG A 210 -9.99 9.14 19.32
C ARG A 210 -11.38 8.64 19.70
N GLN A 211 -12.31 9.54 20.03
CA GLN A 211 -13.67 9.17 20.43
C GLN A 211 -14.43 8.41 19.33
N ASP A 212 -14.22 8.78 18.06
CA ASP A 212 -14.81 8.05 16.93
C ASP A 212 -14.15 6.66 16.75
N HIS A 213 -12.91 6.51 17.21
CA HIS A 213 -12.14 5.27 17.11
C HIS A 213 -12.47 4.29 18.24
N GLU A 214 -12.79 4.77 19.44
CA GLU A 214 -13.07 3.90 20.60
C GLU A 214 -14.33 3.05 20.42
N ALA A 215 -15.36 3.58 19.73
CA ALA A 215 -16.55 2.81 19.39
C ALA A 215 -16.28 1.77 18.28
N ILE A 216 -15.48 2.13 17.27
CA ILE A 216 -15.19 1.27 16.10
C ILE A 216 -14.17 0.16 16.43
N PHE A 217 -13.17 0.48 17.25
CA PHE A 217 -12.09 -0.42 17.66
C PHE A 217 -12.22 -0.88 19.11
N ALA A 218 -13.43 -0.81 19.68
CA ALA A 218 -13.75 -1.43 20.95
C ALA A 218 -13.30 -2.90 20.89
N THR A 219 -12.52 -3.35 21.87
CA THR A 219 -11.94 -4.70 21.83
C THR A 219 -13.07 -5.73 21.99
N PRO A 220 -13.33 -6.57 20.98
CA PRO A 220 -14.37 -7.58 21.09
C PRO A 220 -14.07 -8.58 22.20
N ASP A 221 -15.12 -9.20 22.74
CA ASP A 221 -15.04 -10.24 23.75
C ASP A 221 -14.16 -11.43 23.33
N TYR A 222 -14.31 -11.92 22.09
CA TYR A 222 -13.51 -13.00 21.54
C TYR A 222 -12.02 -12.63 21.41
N VAL A 223 -11.70 -11.36 21.15
CA VAL A 223 -10.33 -10.87 21.11
C VAL A 223 -9.71 -10.88 22.51
N ARG A 224 -10.45 -10.42 23.53
CA ARG A 224 -10.00 -10.49 24.93
C ARG A 224 -9.73 -11.93 25.37
N ALA A 225 -10.56 -12.88 24.94
CA ALA A 225 -10.34 -14.30 25.22
C ALA A 225 -9.04 -14.82 24.59
N LEU A 226 -8.77 -14.45 23.33
CA LEU A 226 -7.53 -14.83 22.63
C LEU A 226 -6.28 -14.23 23.26
N GLN A 227 -6.35 -13.00 23.77
CA GLN A 227 -5.23 -12.31 24.42
C GLN A 227 -4.78 -12.96 25.75
N GLN A 228 -5.57 -13.86 26.32
CA GLN A 228 -5.17 -14.64 27.50
C GLN A 228 -4.10 -15.68 27.15
N ASP A 229 -4.02 -16.11 25.89
CA ASP A 229 -2.99 -17.01 25.41
C ASP A 229 -1.75 -16.21 24.98
N THR A 230 -0.64 -16.40 25.70
CA THR A 230 0.64 -15.72 25.43
C THR A 230 1.57 -16.53 24.52
N THR A 231 1.15 -17.73 24.08
CA THR A 231 1.92 -18.54 23.15
C THR A 231 1.90 -17.96 21.73
N LEU A 232 2.85 -18.37 20.90
CA LEU A 232 2.90 -17.96 19.50
C LEU A 232 1.93 -18.81 18.68
N PHE A 233 0.86 -18.20 18.18
CA PHE A 233 -0.15 -18.86 17.34
C PHE A 233 -0.66 -17.94 16.22
N ARG A 234 -1.30 -18.54 15.22
CA ARG A 234 -2.18 -17.85 14.28
C ARG A 234 -3.66 -18.17 14.56
N THR A 235 -4.53 -17.27 14.15
CA THR A 235 -5.97 -17.48 14.09
C THR A 235 -6.42 -17.60 12.64
N LEU A 236 -7.61 -18.16 12.42
CA LEU A 236 -8.28 -18.09 11.12
C LEU A 236 -9.75 -17.77 11.33
N THR A 237 -10.24 -16.71 10.69
CA THR A 237 -11.62 -16.24 10.86
C THR A 237 -12.49 -16.76 9.72
N PHE A 238 -13.66 -17.28 10.06
CA PHE A 238 -14.74 -17.59 9.14
C PHE A 238 -15.98 -16.78 9.50
N GLN A 239 -16.52 -16.05 8.52
CA GLN A 239 -17.78 -15.35 8.61
C GLN A 239 -18.72 -15.96 7.59
N ASN A 240 -19.80 -16.59 8.05
CA ASN A 240 -20.76 -17.32 7.21
C ASN A 240 -20.06 -18.39 6.32
N GLY A 241 -19.10 -19.11 6.89
CA GLY A 241 -18.33 -20.16 6.20
C GLY A 241 -17.26 -19.66 5.22
N GLN A 242 -17.02 -18.35 5.12
CA GLN A 242 -15.99 -17.76 4.25
C GLN A 242 -14.96 -16.98 5.06
N THR A 243 -13.71 -16.95 4.60
CA THR A 243 -12.67 -16.14 5.27
C THR A 243 -12.77 -14.69 4.83
N PRO A 244 -12.99 -13.72 5.75
CA PRO A 244 -13.10 -12.33 5.36
C PRO A 244 -11.73 -11.80 4.90
N TYR A 245 -11.74 -10.93 3.89
CA TYR A 245 -10.52 -10.38 3.29
C TYR A 245 -10.13 -9.04 3.96
N ASP A 246 -9.79 -9.11 5.25
CA ASP A 246 -9.40 -7.95 6.06
C ASP A 246 -8.19 -8.27 6.97
N ASN A 247 -7.71 -7.27 7.72
CA ASN A 247 -6.62 -7.41 8.69
C ASN A 247 -6.99 -6.83 10.06
N THR A 248 -8.27 -6.84 10.43
CA THR A 248 -8.78 -6.15 11.63
C THR A 248 -8.06 -6.63 12.90
N LEU A 249 -7.78 -7.93 13.00
CA LEU A 249 -7.04 -8.54 14.12
C LEU A 249 -5.62 -7.99 14.34
N ALA A 250 -5.01 -7.40 13.31
CA ALA A 250 -3.69 -6.79 13.44
C ALA A 250 -3.69 -5.58 14.39
N TYR A 251 -4.82 -4.90 14.55
CA TYR A 251 -4.98 -3.80 15.51
C TYR A 251 -4.69 -4.26 16.95
N TRP A 252 -5.14 -5.47 17.30
CA TRP A 252 -4.89 -6.09 18.60
C TRP A 252 -3.66 -7.00 18.63
N ARG A 253 -2.82 -6.95 17.59
CA ARG A 253 -1.60 -7.76 17.42
C ARG A 253 -1.85 -9.26 17.44
N ILE A 254 -3.03 -9.71 17.02
CA ILE A 254 -3.34 -11.13 16.83
C ILE A 254 -2.97 -11.52 15.39
N GLN A 255 -2.12 -12.54 15.24
CA GLN A 255 -1.70 -13.01 13.92
C GLN A 255 -2.82 -13.81 13.27
N SER A 256 -3.15 -13.47 12.02
CA SER A 256 -4.07 -14.26 11.20
C SER A 256 -3.31 -15.08 10.16
N ALA A 257 -3.78 -16.30 9.89
CA ALA A 257 -3.32 -17.16 8.80
C ALA A 257 -3.96 -16.80 7.46
N TYR A 258 -4.82 -15.79 7.41
CA TYR A 258 -5.32 -15.21 6.17
C TYR A 258 -5.71 -13.74 6.38
N GLY A 259 -5.66 -12.94 5.32
CA GLY A 259 -6.06 -11.55 5.40
C GLY A 259 -5.76 -10.77 4.14
N TYR A 260 -6.05 -9.47 4.18
CA TYR A 260 -5.80 -8.56 3.07
C TYR A 260 -4.30 -8.32 2.87
N GLN A 261 -3.77 -8.57 1.68
CA GLN A 261 -2.42 -8.15 1.32
C GLN A 261 -2.40 -7.61 -0.11
N GLY A 262 -2.02 -6.34 -0.27
CA GLY A 262 -1.99 -5.65 -1.57
C GLY A 262 -0.98 -6.22 -2.57
N ALA A 263 -0.04 -7.04 -2.09
CA ALA A 263 0.96 -7.77 -2.88
C ALA A 263 1.09 -9.21 -2.36
N LYS A 264 -0.02 -9.96 -2.35
CA LYS A 264 -0.03 -11.37 -1.93
C LYS A 264 0.85 -12.21 -2.87
N MET A 265 1.69 -13.07 -2.30
CA MET A 265 2.53 -13.96 -3.10
C MET A 265 1.70 -15.02 -3.83
N ARG A 266 2.08 -15.32 -5.09
CA ARG A 266 1.41 -16.37 -5.88
C ARG A 266 1.44 -17.71 -5.17
N SER A 267 2.57 -18.08 -4.54
CA SER A 267 2.70 -19.32 -3.79
C SER A 267 1.69 -19.46 -2.65
N TYR A 268 1.37 -18.35 -1.97
CA TYR A 268 0.35 -18.34 -0.93
C TYR A 268 -1.05 -18.53 -1.53
N GLN A 269 -1.33 -17.83 -2.64
CA GLN A 269 -2.62 -17.92 -3.32
C GLN A 269 -2.86 -19.33 -3.89
N ASP A 270 -1.83 -20.01 -4.42
CA ASP A 270 -1.98 -21.40 -4.89
C ASP A 270 -2.38 -22.35 -3.75
N VAL A 271 -1.82 -22.20 -2.54
CA VAL A 271 -2.24 -22.99 -1.38
C VAL A 271 -3.71 -22.71 -1.03
N VAL A 272 -4.12 -21.44 -1.06
CA VAL A 272 -5.52 -21.05 -0.81
C VAL A 272 -6.46 -21.63 -1.87
N ASP A 273 -6.10 -21.50 -3.16
CA ASP A 273 -6.94 -21.91 -4.29
C ASP A 273 -7.05 -23.43 -4.42
N ILE A 274 -5.98 -24.17 -4.13
CA ILE A 274 -5.91 -25.63 -4.37
C ILE A 274 -6.14 -26.42 -3.08
N ALA A 275 -5.46 -26.08 -1.98
CA ALA A 275 -5.57 -26.84 -0.74
C ALA A 275 -6.73 -26.41 0.16
N GLY A 276 -7.23 -25.18 -0.01
CA GLY A 276 -8.34 -24.61 0.75
C GLY A 276 -7.96 -24.15 2.15
N LEU A 277 -8.61 -23.07 2.61
CA LEU A 277 -8.43 -22.55 3.97
C LEU A 277 -9.30 -23.26 5.01
N ASP A 278 -10.26 -24.07 4.60
CA ASP A 278 -11.08 -24.95 5.46
C ASP A 278 -10.40 -26.30 5.73
N ASN A 279 -9.15 -26.47 5.31
CA ASN A 279 -8.39 -27.71 5.40
C ASN A 279 -7.59 -27.81 6.71
N PRO A 280 -7.88 -28.79 7.60
CA PRO A 280 -7.17 -28.95 8.86
C PRO A 280 -5.67 -29.20 8.71
N LEU A 281 -5.22 -29.84 7.63
CA LEU A 281 -3.79 -30.01 7.36
C LEU A 281 -3.11 -28.65 7.11
N VAL A 282 -3.79 -27.75 6.39
CA VAL A 282 -3.30 -26.38 6.16
C VAL A 282 -3.26 -25.62 7.48
N TRP A 283 -4.23 -25.82 8.38
CA TRP A 283 -4.22 -25.23 9.73
C TRP A 283 -3.00 -25.67 10.54
N GLN A 284 -2.67 -26.96 10.50
CA GLN A 284 -1.46 -27.50 11.14
C GLN A 284 -0.20 -26.84 10.60
N LEU A 285 -0.04 -26.82 9.28
CA LEU A 285 1.12 -26.24 8.61
C LEU A 285 1.25 -24.73 8.85
N MET A 286 0.13 -24.00 9.01
CA MET A 286 0.08 -22.56 9.26
C MET A 286 0.12 -22.17 10.75
N ASN A 287 0.33 -23.12 11.68
CA ASN A 287 0.31 -22.86 13.13
C ASN A 287 -0.99 -22.19 13.58
N VAL A 288 -2.11 -22.55 12.97
CA VAL A 288 -3.44 -22.09 13.38
C VAL A 288 -3.83 -22.82 14.65
N LYS A 289 -4.01 -22.09 15.75
CA LYS A 289 -4.44 -22.63 17.04
C LYS A 289 -5.92 -22.37 17.30
N TYR A 290 -6.43 -21.25 16.79
CA TYR A 290 -7.81 -20.82 17.02
C TYR A 290 -8.54 -20.50 15.72
N ILE A 291 -9.75 -21.03 15.60
CA ILE A 291 -10.71 -20.69 14.56
C ILE A 291 -11.74 -19.73 15.17
N ILE A 292 -11.99 -18.60 14.53
CA ILE A 292 -12.98 -17.61 14.95
C ILE A 292 -14.16 -17.73 14.00
N SER A 293 -15.36 -18.02 14.49
CA SER A 293 -16.51 -18.25 13.63
C SER A 293 -17.81 -17.70 14.22
N ASN A 294 -18.65 -17.10 13.37
CA ASN A 294 -20.00 -16.66 13.74
C ASN A 294 -21.08 -17.74 13.52
N THR A 295 -20.69 -18.89 12.94
CA THR A 295 -21.55 -20.06 12.82
C THR A 295 -21.08 -21.14 13.79
N PRO A 296 -22.01 -21.77 14.54
CA PRO A 296 -21.67 -22.93 15.36
C PRO A 296 -21.03 -24.04 14.53
N ASP A 297 -19.98 -24.66 15.07
CA ASP A 297 -19.32 -25.83 14.48
C ASP A 297 -19.20 -26.91 15.56
N SER A 298 -19.67 -28.11 15.24
CA SER A 298 -19.71 -29.28 16.12
C SER A 298 -18.73 -30.37 15.68
N SER A 299 -17.78 -30.07 14.80
CA SER A 299 -16.77 -31.02 14.35
C SER A 299 -15.88 -31.45 15.50
N MET A 300 -15.47 -32.72 15.51
CA MET A 300 -14.62 -33.27 16.57
C MET A 300 -13.19 -32.69 16.57
N LEU A 301 -12.79 -32.02 15.49
CA LEU A 301 -11.45 -31.47 15.30
C LEU A 301 -11.19 -30.20 16.12
N ILE A 302 -12.25 -29.49 16.48
CA ILE A 302 -12.17 -28.22 17.19
C ILE A 302 -12.99 -28.27 18.48
N GLU A 303 -12.57 -27.50 19.46
CA GLU A 303 -13.24 -27.39 20.76
C GLU A 303 -13.62 -25.95 21.01
N ARG A 304 -14.88 -25.66 21.34
CA ARG A 304 -15.29 -24.29 21.65
C ARG A 304 -14.60 -23.82 22.94
N ALA A 305 -13.62 -22.93 22.79
CA ALA A 305 -12.84 -22.34 23.87
C ALA A 305 -13.51 -21.11 24.48
N PHE A 306 -14.27 -20.37 23.66
CA PHE A 306 -15.02 -19.19 24.09
C PHE A 306 -16.29 -19.03 23.25
N ALA A 307 -17.41 -18.67 23.89
CA ALA A 307 -18.66 -18.33 23.25
C ALA A 307 -18.89 -16.82 23.39
N GLY A 308 -18.63 -16.07 22.34
CA GLY A 308 -18.85 -14.62 22.30
C GLY A 308 -20.19 -14.24 21.68
N GLU A 309 -20.51 -12.95 21.76
CA GLU A 309 -21.79 -12.39 21.26
C GLU A 309 -21.90 -12.44 19.74
N THR A 310 -20.81 -12.13 19.02
CA THR A 310 -20.76 -12.07 17.55
C THR A 310 -19.99 -13.24 16.94
N PHE A 311 -18.89 -13.63 17.59
CA PHE A 311 -18.04 -14.74 17.17
C PHE A 311 -17.75 -15.64 18.36
N SER A 312 -17.72 -16.95 18.10
CA SER A 312 -17.16 -17.94 19.00
C SER A 312 -15.72 -18.26 18.61
N VAL A 313 -14.90 -18.62 19.60
CA VAL A 313 -13.51 -19.07 19.39
C VAL A 313 -13.44 -20.57 19.63
N TYR A 314 -12.89 -21.28 18.66
CA TYR A 314 -12.67 -22.72 18.71
C TYR A 314 -11.18 -23.02 18.70
N ARG A 315 -10.71 -23.80 19.67
CA ARG A 315 -9.34 -24.31 19.71
C ARG A 315 -9.22 -25.52 18.79
N PHE A 316 -8.29 -25.47 17.86
CA PHE A 316 -7.95 -26.60 17.01
C PHE A 316 -7.12 -27.62 17.79
N ARG A 317 -7.63 -28.85 17.95
CA ARG A 317 -7.02 -29.86 18.83
C ARG A 317 -5.68 -30.36 18.31
N ALA A 318 -5.51 -30.43 16.99
CA ALA A 318 -4.31 -30.94 16.34
C ALA A 318 -3.32 -29.82 15.94
N ALA A 319 -3.45 -28.62 16.52
CA ALA A 319 -2.58 -27.49 16.23
C ALA A 319 -1.10 -27.83 16.47
N LEU A 320 -0.24 -27.49 15.50
CA LEU A 320 1.20 -27.64 15.61
C LEU A 320 1.87 -26.34 16.04
N PRO A 321 3.01 -26.41 16.76
CA PRO A 321 3.78 -25.22 17.11
C PRO A 321 4.34 -24.52 15.87
N ARG A 322 4.80 -23.27 16.04
CA ARG A 322 5.42 -22.46 14.97
C ARG A 322 6.60 -23.16 14.32
N VAL A 323 7.34 -23.95 15.09
CA VAL A 323 8.50 -24.74 14.65
C VAL A 323 8.43 -26.14 15.23
N PHE A 324 8.79 -27.15 14.45
CA PHE A 324 8.86 -28.55 14.90
C PHE A 324 9.77 -29.37 13.97
N PHE A 325 10.28 -30.50 14.46
CA PHE A 325 11.06 -31.44 13.63
C PHE A 325 10.16 -32.38 12.84
N VAL A 326 10.60 -32.74 11.64
CA VAL A 326 9.94 -33.66 10.71
C VAL A 326 10.82 -34.90 10.53
N ASN A 327 10.22 -36.09 10.45
CA ASN A 327 10.98 -37.35 10.37
C ASN A 327 11.78 -37.50 9.07
N ARG A 328 11.16 -37.14 7.94
CA ARG A 328 11.75 -37.33 6.61
C ARG A 328 11.22 -36.31 5.60
N TYR A 329 11.90 -36.23 4.46
CA TYR A 329 11.40 -35.47 3.31
C TYR A 329 11.25 -36.36 2.08
N GLU A 330 10.39 -35.93 1.16
CA GLU A 330 10.28 -36.49 -0.18
C GLU A 330 10.38 -35.38 -1.24
N VAL A 331 11.06 -35.69 -2.34
CA VAL A 331 11.19 -34.79 -3.48
C VAL A 331 10.02 -35.02 -4.42
N THR A 332 9.25 -33.98 -4.73
CA THR A 332 8.15 -34.07 -5.69
C THR A 332 7.83 -32.72 -6.34
N THR A 333 6.99 -32.74 -7.38
CA THR A 333 6.64 -31.52 -8.12
C THR A 333 5.71 -30.61 -7.29
N ALA A 334 5.80 -29.30 -7.51
CA ALA A 334 4.93 -28.31 -6.87
C ALA A 334 3.43 -28.68 -6.92
N VAL A 335 2.95 -29.14 -8.08
CA VAL A 335 1.56 -29.54 -8.28
C VAL A 335 1.20 -30.73 -7.39
N GLN A 336 2.09 -31.73 -7.31
CA GLN A 336 1.86 -32.89 -6.45
C GLN A 336 1.86 -32.52 -4.96
N ILE A 337 2.72 -31.59 -4.53
CA ILE A 337 2.72 -31.07 -3.15
C ILE A 337 1.36 -30.47 -2.82
N LEU A 338 0.87 -29.58 -3.69
CA LEU A 338 -0.43 -28.91 -3.50
C LEU A 338 -1.59 -29.91 -3.50
N ASN A 339 -1.58 -30.90 -4.39
CA ASN A 339 -2.59 -31.97 -4.41
C ASN A 339 -2.53 -32.84 -3.15
N ASN A 340 -1.33 -33.16 -2.64
CA ASN A 340 -1.17 -33.91 -1.40
C ASN A 340 -1.70 -33.12 -0.19
N MET A 341 -1.51 -31.79 -0.18
CA MET A 341 -2.10 -30.92 0.83
C MET A 341 -3.64 -30.89 0.71
N ALA A 342 -4.18 -30.72 -0.50
CA ALA A 342 -5.62 -30.71 -0.76
C ALA A 342 -6.30 -32.02 -0.33
N ASN A 343 -5.67 -33.15 -0.64
CA ASN A 343 -6.17 -34.49 -0.32
C ASN A 343 -5.86 -34.94 1.11
N ARG A 344 -5.15 -34.13 1.90
CA ARG A 344 -4.77 -34.44 3.29
C ARG A 344 -4.00 -35.76 3.41
N SER A 345 -3.12 -36.04 2.44
CA SER A 345 -2.52 -37.38 2.24
C SER A 345 -1.27 -37.66 3.07
N PHE A 346 -0.88 -36.78 4.00
CA PHE A 346 0.32 -36.95 4.81
C PHE A 346 0.19 -36.32 6.20
N ASP A 347 0.97 -36.83 7.16
CA ASP A 347 1.17 -36.22 8.47
C ASP A 347 2.35 -35.24 8.40
N PRO A 348 2.15 -33.94 8.69
CA PRO A 348 3.21 -32.94 8.66
C PRO A 348 4.34 -33.19 9.66
N ARG A 349 4.12 -33.97 10.73
CA ARG A 349 5.18 -34.38 11.67
C ARG A 349 6.05 -35.51 11.11
N ASP A 350 5.52 -36.33 10.22
CA ASP A 350 6.28 -37.41 9.59
C ASP A 350 6.98 -36.93 8.32
N LEU A 351 6.24 -36.30 7.41
CA LEU A 351 6.68 -36.04 6.04
C LEU A 351 6.58 -34.56 5.68
N ALA A 352 7.67 -34.02 5.09
CA ALA A 352 7.65 -32.76 4.37
C ALA A 352 8.06 -32.96 2.91
N TYR A 353 7.44 -32.22 2.00
CA TYR A 353 7.84 -32.24 0.59
C TYR A 353 8.80 -31.10 0.26
N VAL A 354 9.79 -31.39 -0.58
CA VAL A 354 10.68 -30.43 -1.21
C VAL A 354 10.54 -30.52 -2.73
N GLN A 355 10.78 -29.41 -3.43
CA GLN A 355 10.75 -29.40 -4.89
C GLN A 355 12.07 -29.84 -5.52
N GLU A 356 13.17 -29.65 -4.79
CA GLU A 356 14.53 -29.95 -5.22
C GLU A 356 15.21 -30.71 -4.08
N ASP A 357 15.99 -31.74 -4.42
CA ASP A 357 16.73 -32.51 -3.43
C ASP A 357 17.81 -31.62 -2.81
N PRO A 358 17.79 -31.38 -1.49
CA PRO A 358 18.83 -30.59 -0.83
C PRO A 358 20.20 -31.27 -0.85
N GLY A 359 20.29 -32.57 -1.17
CA GLY A 359 21.54 -33.32 -1.12
C GLY A 359 22.07 -33.53 0.31
N ILE A 360 21.23 -33.27 1.33
CA ILE A 360 21.55 -33.41 2.74
C ILE A 360 20.75 -34.58 3.30
N LYS A 361 21.45 -35.58 3.84
CA LYS A 361 20.80 -36.68 4.55
C LYS A 361 20.10 -36.14 5.81
N VAL A 362 18.80 -36.37 5.92
CA VAL A 362 17.99 -36.08 7.10
C VAL A 362 17.81 -37.35 7.92
N ASP A 363 18.07 -37.27 9.22
CA ASP A 363 17.80 -38.34 10.18
C ASP A 363 16.50 -38.02 10.94
N PRO A 364 15.68 -39.02 11.27
CA PRO A 364 14.51 -38.81 12.12
C PRO A 364 14.89 -38.24 13.50
N PRO A 365 14.09 -37.33 14.08
CA PRO A 365 14.33 -36.82 15.43
C PRO A 365 14.13 -37.91 16.47
N GLY A 366 15.12 -38.08 17.35
CA GLY A 366 15.01 -38.89 18.56
C GLY A 366 14.16 -38.23 19.65
N PRO A 367 13.89 -38.93 20.76
CA PRO A 367 12.98 -38.45 21.82
C PRO A 367 13.39 -37.13 22.48
N ASP A 368 14.69 -36.84 22.53
CA ASP A 368 15.23 -35.62 23.15
C ASP A 368 15.26 -34.42 22.19
N ALA A 369 14.85 -34.61 20.93
CA ALA A 369 14.84 -33.55 19.93
C ALA A 369 13.74 -32.53 20.25
N THR A 370 14.12 -31.27 20.40
CA THR A 370 13.21 -30.18 20.77
C THR A 370 13.53 -28.91 20.00
N ALA A 371 12.51 -28.10 19.70
CA ALA A 371 12.68 -26.80 19.07
C ALA A 371 11.64 -25.82 19.61
N SER A 372 12.06 -24.59 19.90
CA SER A 372 11.17 -23.53 20.38
C SER A 372 11.61 -22.16 19.87
N VAL A 373 10.63 -21.30 19.60
CA VAL A 373 10.89 -19.91 19.20
C VAL A 373 11.26 -19.10 20.46
N VAL A 374 12.44 -18.49 20.44
CA VAL A 374 12.95 -17.61 21.51
C VAL A 374 12.60 -16.15 21.22
N LYS A 375 12.69 -15.74 19.96
CA LYS A 375 12.39 -14.38 19.51
C LYS A 375 11.60 -14.44 18.21
N PHE A 376 10.52 -13.67 18.12
CA PHE A 376 9.70 -13.52 16.92
C PHE A 376 9.54 -12.04 16.59
N GLY A 377 10.14 -11.59 15.48
CA GLY A 377 10.06 -10.24 14.96
C GLY A 377 9.57 -10.19 13.52
N LEU A 378 9.39 -8.97 13.00
CA LEU A 378 9.00 -8.76 11.60
C LEU A 378 10.15 -9.06 10.62
N GLN A 379 11.39 -8.91 11.07
CA GLN A 379 12.61 -9.03 10.26
C GLN A 379 13.60 -10.06 10.83
N ASP A 380 13.29 -10.64 12.00
CA ASP A 380 14.13 -11.64 12.64
C ASP A 380 13.31 -12.73 13.33
N LEU A 381 13.90 -13.91 13.41
CA LEU A 381 13.37 -15.07 14.12
C LEU A 381 14.55 -15.80 14.77
N THR A 382 14.45 -16.13 16.05
CA THR A 382 15.45 -16.94 16.74
C THR A 382 14.79 -18.19 17.29
N VAL A 383 15.35 -19.34 16.97
CA VAL A 383 14.90 -20.66 17.42
C VAL A 383 16.02 -21.30 18.23
N SER A 384 15.68 -21.80 19.41
CA SER A 384 16.55 -22.69 20.18
C SER A 384 16.16 -24.12 19.84
N ALA A 385 17.12 -24.93 19.40
CA ALA A 385 16.87 -26.32 19.06
C ALA A 385 17.91 -27.26 19.69
N THR A 386 17.44 -28.43 20.15
CA THR A 386 18.28 -29.58 20.44
C THR A 386 17.95 -30.62 19.38
N ALA A 387 18.90 -30.94 18.51
CA ALA A 387 18.78 -31.97 17.49
C ALA A 387 19.60 -33.21 17.89
N THR A 388 19.09 -34.37 17.53
CA THR A 388 19.67 -35.70 17.87
C THR A 388 20.41 -36.34 16.70
N GLY A 389 20.27 -35.77 15.51
CA GLY A 389 20.91 -36.14 14.25
C GLY A 389 20.82 -34.94 13.30
N ASN A 390 20.98 -35.17 12.00
CA ASN A 390 20.65 -34.13 11.01
C ASN A 390 19.13 -34.00 10.89
N ASN A 391 18.49 -33.32 11.84
CA ASN A 391 17.03 -33.27 11.92
C ASN A 391 16.48 -32.11 11.08
N LEU A 392 15.41 -32.37 10.32
CA LEU A 392 14.74 -31.36 9.50
C LEU A 392 13.79 -30.53 10.37
N LEU A 393 14.15 -29.27 10.61
CA LEU A 393 13.31 -28.30 11.29
C LEU A 393 12.34 -27.65 10.28
N PHE A 394 11.05 -27.83 10.50
CA PHE A 394 9.99 -27.11 9.81
C PHE A 394 9.68 -25.80 10.53
N LEU A 395 9.49 -24.72 9.76
CA LEU A 395 9.06 -23.43 10.26
C LEU A 395 7.79 -23.01 9.54
N SER A 396 6.73 -22.74 10.29
CA SER A 396 5.45 -22.23 9.78
C SER A 396 5.55 -20.75 9.37
N GLU A 397 6.55 -20.41 8.56
CA GLU A 397 6.82 -19.09 8.02
C GLU A 397 6.98 -19.19 6.50
N VAL A 398 6.47 -18.20 5.78
CA VAL A 398 6.42 -18.26 4.32
C VAL A 398 7.84 -18.18 3.75
N TRP A 399 8.20 -19.15 2.91
CA TRP A 399 9.43 -19.15 2.15
C TRP A 399 9.41 -18.02 1.11
N TYR A 400 10.44 -17.19 1.17
CA TYR A 400 10.64 -16.09 0.24
C TYR A 400 12.13 -16.04 -0.08
N PRO A 401 12.52 -16.25 -1.35
CA PRO A 401 13.93 -16.42 -1.73
C PRO A 401 14.73 -15.12 -1.60
N GLU A 402 14.07 -13.97 -1.68
CA GLU A 402 14.73 -12.67 -1.73
C GLU A 402 14.84 -12.03 -0.34
N GLY A 403 15.88 -12.38 0.40
CA GLY A 403 16.33 -11.59 1.56
C GLY A 403 16.34 -12.33 2.90
N TRP A 404 15.66 -13.48 3.03
CA TRP A 404 15.83 -14.27 4.25
C TRP A 404 17.14 -15.06 4.21
N LYS A 405 17.96 -14.90 5.23
CA LYS A 405 19.14 -15.73 5.51
C LYS A 405 18.94 -16.48 6.80
N THR A 406 19.61 -17.62 6.92
CA THR A 406 19.59 -18.45 8.14
C THR A 406 21.01 -18.70 8.60
N PHE A 407 21.22 -18.67 9.91
CA PHE A 407 22.49 -18.95 10.55
C PHE A 407 22.27 -19.99 11.65
N ILE A 408 23.11 -21.01 11.69
CA ILE A 408 23.19 -21.98 12.80
C ILE A 408 24.48 -21.66 13.54
N ASP A 409 24.36 -21.21 14.78
CA ASP A 409 25.48 -20.75 15.61
C ASP A 409 26.41 -19.74 14.90
N GLY A 410 25.80 -18.83 14.13
CA GLY A 410 26.49 -17.78 13.38
C GLY A 410 27.01 -18.21 12.00
N GLN A 411 26.94 -19.49 11.63
CA GLN A 411 27.33 -19.96 10.29
C GLN A 411 26.12 -20.02 9.36
N GLU A 412 26.24 -19.43 8.17
CA GLU A 412 25.14 -19.40 7.19
C GLU A 412 24.75 -20.81 6.74
N SER A 413 23.45 -21.09 6.74
CA SER A 413 22.85 -22.38 6.36
C SER A 413 21.75 -22.17 5.32
N PRO A 414 21.62 -23.07 4.33
CA PRO A 414 20.58 -22.96 3.32
C PRO A 414 19.16 -23.07 3.91
N ILE A 415 18.23 -22.33 3.32
CA ILE A 415 16.79 -22.40 3.62
C ILE A 415 16.13 -23.30 2.60
N LEU A 416 15.49 -24.37 3.08
CA LEU A 416 14.69 -25.25 2.25
C LEU A 416 13.28 -24.70 2.06
N ARG A 417 12.70 -24.93 0.88
CA ARG A 417 11.28 -24.68 0.60
C ARG A 417 10.49 -25.96 0.89
N LEU A 418 9.79 -25.99 2.01
CA LEU A 418 8.98 -27.12 2.47
C LEU A 418 7.51 -26.93 2.11
N ASN A 419 6.84 -28.00 1.72
CA ASN A 419 5.39 -28.06 1.52
C ASN A 419 4.87 -26.87 0.68
N TYR A 420 5.61 -26.56 -0.39
CA TYR A 420 5.37 -25.48 -1.36
C TYR A 420 5.44 -24.04 -0.81
N LEU A 421 5.19 -23.80 0.48
CA LEU A 421 5.01 -22.47 1.04
C LEU A 421 5.96 -22.15 2.20
N PHE A 422 6.47 -23.14 2.92
CA PHE A 422 7.09 -22.95 4.23
C PHE A 422 8.61 -23.05 4.19
N ARG A 423 9.27 -22.53 5.24
CA ARG A 423 10.73 -22.62 5.38
C ARG A 423 11.12 -23.91 6.11
N GLY A 424 12.26 -24.45 5.74
CA GLY A 424 12.91 -25.57 6.43
C GLY A 424 14.40 -25.33 6.60
N VAL A 425 14.97 -25.94 7.64
CA VAL A 425 16.41 -25.90 7.91
C VAL A 425 16.83 -27.27 8.41
N VAL A 426 17.92 -27.85 7.89
CA VAL A 426 18.50 -29.06 8.47
C VAL A 426 19.43 -28.64 9.61
N VAL A 427 19.14 -29.10 10.81
CA VAL A 427 19.91 -28.78 12.02
C VAL A 427 20.81 -29.98 12.34
N PRO A 428 22.14 -29.80 12.43
CA PRO A 428 23.05 -30.89 12.79
C PRO A 428 22.84 -31.34 14.24
N ALA A 429 23.38 -32.50 14.61
CA ALA A 429 23.23 -33.03 15.96
C ALA A 429 23.90 -32.12 17.00
N GLY A 430 23.17 -31.78 18.07
CA GLY A 430 23.65 -30.89 19.12
C GLY A 430 22.62 -29.87 19.57
N LYS A 431 23.05 -28.95 20.44
CA LYS A 431 22.28 -27.77 20.85
C LYS A 431 22.69 -26.60 19.99
N HIS A 432 21.73 -25.98 19.33
CA HIS A 432 21.98 -24.94 18.34
C HIS A 432 21.04 -23.75 18.53
N THR A 433 21.56 -22.56 18.22
CA THR A 433 20.75 -21.36 18.02
C THR A 433 20.62 -21.11 16.53
N ILE A 434 19.38 -21.18 16.02
CA ILE A 434 19.07 -20.88 14.63
C ILE A 434 18.53 -19.44 14.56
N GLU A 435 19.24 -18.57 13.86
CA GLU A 435 18.82 -17.19 13.59
C GLU A 435 18.41 -17.04 12.13
N MET A 436 17.20 -16.53 11.88
CA MET A 436 16.81 -16.07 10.55
C MET A 436 16.72 -14.55 10.54
N LYS A 437 17.29 -13.92 9.50
CA LYS A 437 17.32 -12.46 9.34
C LYS A 437 16.85 -12.07 7.95
N PHE A 438 16.00 -11.05 7.86
CA PHE A 438 15.53 -10.50 6.60
C PHE A 438 16.42 -9.33 6.16
N GLU A 439 17.36 -9.62 5.26
CA GLU A 439 18.38 -8.72 4.71
C GLU A 439 18.29 -8.64 3.17
N PRO A 440 17.23 -8.05 2.60
CA PRO A 440 17.09 -7.96 1.15
C PRO A 440 18.15 -7.04 0.53
N ARG A 441 18.98 -7.59 -0.35
CA ARG A 441 20.09 -6.88 -1.02
C ARG A 441 19.65 -5.59 -1.72
N GLY A 442 18.49 -5.62 -2.39
CA GLY A 442 17.96 -4.46 -3.11
C GLY A 442 17.58 -3.29 -2.20
N PHE A 443 17.05 -3.57 -1.00
CA PHE A 443 16.73 -2.54 -0.02
C PHE A 443 18.01 -1.89 0.52
N GLU A 444 19.01 -2.69 0.89
CA GLU A 444 20.28 -2.20 1.42
C GLU A 444 21.03 -1.33 0.40
N LEU A 445 21.08 -1.77 -0.86
CA LEU A 445 21.66 -0.99 -1.95
C LEU A 445 20.89 0.32 -2.15
N GLY A 446 19.57 0.27 -2.25
CA GLY A 446 18.72 1.44 -2.47
C GLY A 446 18.80 2.47 -1.32
N LYS A 447 18.84 1.99 -0.08
CA LYS A 447 19.05 2.81 1.12
C LYS A 447 20.39 3.55 1.05
N ASN A 448 21.48 2.82 0.82
CA ASN A 448 22.83 3.40 0.81
C ASN A 448 23.03 4.38 -0.35
N LEU A 449 22.50 4.06 -1.54
CA LEU A 449 22.52 4.97 -2.70
C LEU A 449 21.70 6.24 -2.42
N SER A 450 20.49 6.11 -1.89
CA SER A 450 19.63 7.25 -1.57
C SER A 450 20.30 8.16 -0.54
N LEU A 451 20.90 7.59 0.51
CA LEU A 451 21.64 8.36 1.51
C LEU A 451 22.84 9.10 0.89
N GLY A 452 23.62 8.42 0.04
CA GLY A 452 24.76 9.01 -0.65
C GLY A 452 24.36 10.18 -1.56
N VAL A 453 23.32 10.00 -2.38
CA VAL A 453 22.83 11.06 -3.29
C VAL A 453 22.26 12.25 -2.50
N ASN A 454 21.48 12.00 -1.45
CA ASN A 454 20.96 13.08 -0.60
C ASN A 454 22.09 13.87 0.07
N LEU A 455 23.14 13.20 0.55
CA LEU A 455 24.30 13.86 1.13
C LEU A 455 25.00 14.76 0.10
N VAL A 456 25.22 14.26 -1.12
CA VAL A 456 25.83 15.04 -2.21
C VAL A 456 24.99 16.27 -2.54
N LEU A 457 23.66 16.13 -2.63
CA LEU A 457 22.75 17.25 -2.88
C LEU A 457 22.77 18.28 -1.76
N LEU A 458 22.74 17.85 -0.49
CA LEU A 458 22.81 18.75 0.65
C LEU A 458 24.12 19.54 0.67
N VAL A 459 25.25 18.88 0.42
CA VAL A 459 26.56 19.53 0.30
C VAL A 459 26.58 20.50 -0.88
N GLY A 460 26.02 20.11 -2.03
CA GLY A 460 25.92 20.95 -3.22
C GLY A 460 25.08 22.21 -2.98
N PHE A 461 23.91 22.10 -2.35
CA PHE A 461 23.07 23.24 -1.98
C PHE A 461 23.76 24.13 -0.94
N GLY A 462 24.42 23.54 0.06
CA GLY A 462 25.21 24.27 1.03
C GLY A 462 26.33 25.09 0.37
N PHE A 463 27.05 24.49 -0.57
CA PHE A 463 28.09 25.16 -1.35
C PHE A 463 27.55 26.31 -2.18
N LEU A 464 26.46 26.10 -2.92
CA LEU A 464 25.79 27.15 -3.72
C LEU A 464 25.28 28.29 -2.83
N GLY A 465 24.71 27.97 -1.67
CA GLY A 465 24.28 28.96 -0.68
C GLY A 465 25.44 29.81 -0.16
N VAL A 466 26.58 29.19 0.16
CA VAL A 466 27.80 29.90 0.55
C VAL A 466 28.30 30.80 -0.58
N GLN A 467 28.29 30.34 -1.83
CA GLN A 467 28.68 31.16 -2.98
C GLN A 467 27.76 32.38 -3.15
N GLU A 468 26.45 32.21 -3.02
CA GLU A 468 25.48 33.29 -3.18
C GLU A 468 25.62 34.34 -2.05
N VAL A 469 25.80 33.92 -0.81
CA VAL A 469 26.07 34.84 0.31
C VAL A 469 27.37 35.60 0.09
N ARG A 470 28.42 34.93 -0.42
CA ARG A 470 29.68 35.61 -0.77
C ARG A 470 29.49 36.64 -1.89
N LYS A 471 28.74 36.31 -2.95
CA LYS A 471 28.43 37.25 -4.03
C LYS A 471 27.66 38.47 -3.53
N ARG A 472 26.65 38.28 -2.69
CA ARG A 472 25.87 39.39 -2.09
C ARG A 472 26.64 40.25 -1.09
N ARG A 473 27.72 39.73 -0.49
CA ARG A 473 28.63 40.53 0.34
C ARG A 473 29.66 41.29 -0.49
N ALA A 474 29.92 40.84 -1.71
CA ALA A 474 30.90 41.44 -2.61
C ALA A 474 30.27 42.48 -3.57
N ALA A 475 28.97 42.34 -3.88
CA ALA A 475 28.13 43.35 -4.51
C ALA A 475 27.55 44.29 -3.45
#